data_AF-A0A958SP69-F1
#
_entry.id   AF-A0A958SP69-F1
#
_cell.length_a   1.000
_cell.length_b   1.000
_cell.length_c   1.000
_cell.angle_alpha   90.00
_cell.angle_beta   90.00
_cell.angle_gamma   90.00
#
_symmetry.space_group_name_H-M   'P 1'
#
loop_
_entity.id
_entity.type
_entity.pdbx_description
1 polymer ?
#
loop_
_entity_poly.entity_id
_entity_poly.type
_entity_poly.pdbx_seq_one_letter_code
_entity_poly.pdbx_strand_id
1 'polypeptide(L)'
;LISVSGIGASTARTMLSSLSPQQVQEAIASEDVGLIQSIKGIGAKTAQRVIIDLKDKILKTHALGEVSHIRNNTGKDEALSALEVLGFVKKQAEKEVEKIVRAKPDATVEEIIKQALKNL
;
A
#
# COMPACT_ATOMS: atom_id res chain seq x y z
N LEU A 1 1.14 14.61 6.97
CA LEU A 1 0.30 15.80 6.68
C LEU A 1 0.47 16.89 7.73
N ILE A 2 0.08 16.68 9.00
CA ILE A 2 0.21 17.69 10.08
C ILE A 2 1.66 18.10 10.44
N SER A 3 2.65 17.39 9.92
CA SER A 3 4.07 17.71 10.09
C SER A 3 4.56 18.82 9.16
N VAL A 4 3.72 19.29 8.25
CA VAL A 4 4.02 20.41 7.33
C VAL A 4 3.63 21.73 8.01
N SER A 5 4.54 22.70 7.98
CA SER A 5 4.29 24.03 8.53
C SER A 5 3.16 24.72 7.76
N GLY A 6 2.07 25.07 8.46
CA GLY A 6 0.88 25.70 7.87
C GLY A 6 -0.28 24.75 7.55
N ILE A 7 -0.14 23.44 7.82
CA ILE A 7 -1.26 22.49 7.79
C ILE A 7 -1.65 22.06 9.21
N GLY A 8 -2.85 22.45 9.62
CA GLY A 8 -3.46 21.98 10.87
C GLY A 8 -4.25 20.67 10.69
N ALA A 9 -4.68 20.07 11.81
CA ALA A 9 -5.47 18.84 11.81
C ALA A 9 -6.79 18.96 11.03
N SER A 10 -7.45 20.13 11.10
CA SER A 10 -8.68 20.41 10.34
C SER A 10 -8.45 20.32 8.83
N THR A 11 -7.45 21.05 8.32
CA THR A 11 -7.09 21.06 6.90
C THR A 11 -6.62 19.69 6.42
N ALA A 12 -5.83 18.96 7.23
CA ALA A 12 -5.41 17.60 6.90
C ALA A 12 -6.60 16.63 6.81
N ARG A 13 -7.61 16.78 7.67
CA ARG A 13 -8.84 16.00 7.61
C ARG A 13 -9.64 16.33 6.35
N THR A 14 -9.81 17.61 6.03
CA THR A 14 -10.48 18.05 4.80
C THR A 14 -9.77 17.51 3.57
N MET A 15 -8.44 17.55 3.55
CA MET A 15 -7.62 17.00 2.48
C MET A 15 -7.88 15.51 2.24
N LEU A 16 -7.89 14.70 3.30
CA LEU A 16 -8.21 13.26 3.22
C LEU A 16 -9.72 12.97 3.04
N SER A 17 -10.58 13.98 3.19
CA SER A 17 -12.01 13.89 2.89
C SER A 17 -12.30 14.23 1.43
N SER A 18 -11.48 15.09 0.82
CA SER A 18 -11.59 15.51 -0.59
C SER A 18 -10.83 14.58 -1.55
N LEU A 19 -9.71 14.02 -1.11
CA LEU A 19 -8.82 13.18 -1.93
C LEU A 19 -8.49 11.88 -1.18
N SER A 20 -8.33 10.79 -1.94
CA SER A 20 -7.82 9.56 -1.35
C SER A 20 -6.34 9.71 -0.94
N PRO A 21 -5.87 8.93 0.04
CA PRO A 21 -4.45 8.93 0.43
C PRO A 21 -3.52 8.69 -0.76
N GLN A 22 -3.90 7.80 -1.69
CA GLN A 22 -3.15 7.51 -2.91
C GLN A 22 -3.11 8.73 -3.84
N GLN A 23 -4.24 9.38 -4.08
CA GLN A 23 -4.28 10.60 -4.91
C GLN A 23 -3.42 11.72 -4.32
N VAL A 24 -3.41 11.85 -2.98
CA VAL A 24 -2.53 12.82 -2.29
C VAL A 24 -1.06 12.46 -2.51
N GLN A 25 -0.70 11.18 -2.42
CA GLN A 25 0.68 10.73 -2.66
C GLN A 25 1.10 10.97 -4.11
N GLU A 26 0.26 10.61 -5.07
CA GLU A 26 0.49 10.85 -6.50
C GLU A 26 0.66 12.32 -6.79
N ALA A 27 -0.24 13.18 -6.28
CA ALA A 27 -0.16 14.62 -6.44
C ALA A 27 1.15 15.22 -5.90
N ILE A 28 1.64 14.69 -4.78
CA ILE A 28 2.93 15.13 -4.23
C ILE A 28 4.10 14.59 -5.06
N ALA A 29 4.02 13.36 -5.55
CA ALA A 29 5.05 12.75 -6.40
C ALA A 29 5.16 13.44 -7.78
N SER A 30 4.02 13.82 -8.36
CA SER A 30 3.91 14.51 -9.65
C SER A 30 4.03 16.04 -9.55
N GLU A 31 4.29 16.57 -8.34
CA GLU A 31 4.37 18.01 -8.07
C GLU A 31 3.13 18.80 -8.50
N ASP A 32 1.94 18.20 -8.41
CA ASP A 32 0.68 18.84 -8.78
C ASP A 32 0.21 19.80 -7.68
N VAL A 33 0.74 21.02 -7.73
CA VAL A 33 0.35 22.13 -6.84
C VAL A 33 -1.14 22.46 -6.99
N GLY A 34 -1.70 22.32 -8.19
CA GLY A 34 -3.09 22.68 -8.49
C GLY A 34 -4.07 21.79 -7.75
N LEU A 35 -3.82 20.48 -7.76
CA LEU A 35 -4.64 19.51 -7.03
C LEU A 35 -4.62 19.77 -5.53
N ILE A 36 -3.44 20.04 -4.95
CA ILE A 36 -3.29 20.31 -3.52
C ILE A 36 -3.92 21.67 -3.13
N GLN A 37 -3.82 22.67 -4.02
CA GLN A 37 -4.43 23.99 -3.82
C GLN A 37 -5.96 23.97 -3.93
N SER A 38 -6.54 23.00 -4.66
CA SER A 38 -8.01 22.87 -4.80
C SER A 38 -8.72 22.62 -3.46
N ILE A 39 -7.97 22.22 -2.43
CA ILE A 39 -8.48 21.88 -1.11
C ILE A 39 -8.75 23.15 -0.31
N LYS A 40 -9.98 23.25 0.21
CA LYS A 40 -10.43 24.39 1.00
C LYS A 40 -9.48 24.65 2.18
N GLY A 41 -8.87 25.83 2.20
CA GLY A 41 -7.94 26.25 3.26
C GLY A 41 -6.46 26.01 2.95
N ILE A 42 -6.11 25.53 1.75
CA ILE A 42 -4.72 25.45 1.28
C ILE A 42 -4.47 26.55 0.23
N GLY A 43 -3.54 27.47 0.53
CA GLY A 43 -3.10 28.49 -0.42
C GLY A 43 -1.91 28.02 -1.26
N ALA A 44 -1.57 28.75 -2.33
CA ALA A 44 -0.48 28.41 -3.25
C ALA A 44 0.88 28.19 -2.55
N LYS A 45 1.26 29.07 -1.60
CA LYS A 45 2.50 28.93 -0.82
C LYS A 45 2.49 27.67 0.06
N THR A 46 1.36 27.37 0.69
CA THR A 46 1.23 26.18 1.53
C THR A 46 1.26 24.91 0.67
N ALA A 47 0.57 24.90 -0.48
CA ALA A 47 0.56 23.77 -1.41
C ALA A 47 1.98 23.43 -1.91
N GLN A 48 2.77 24.44 -2.31
CA GLN A 48 4.17 24.23 -2.69
C GLN A 48 5.00 23.66 -1.53
N ARG A 49 4.79 24.17 -0.32
CA ARG A 49 5.52 23.70 0.87
C ARG A 49 5.16 22.26 1.24
N VAL A 50 3.89 21.88 1.10
CA VAL A 50 3.41 20.50 1.27
C VAL A 50 4.12 19.56 0.32
N ILE A 51 4.24 19.93 -0.95
CA ILE A 51 4.92 19.12 -1.95
C ILE A 51 6.39 18.93 -1.57
N ILE A 52 7.12 20.01 -1.27
CA ILE A 52 8.54 19.93 -0.90
C ILE A 52 8.75 19.10 0.37
N ASP A 53 8.06 19.43 1.46
CA ASP A 53 8.26 18.80 2.78
C ASP A 53 7.83 17.33 2.81
N LEU A 54 6.86 16.95 1.98
CA LEU A 54 6.34 15.58 1.92
C LEU A 54 6.96 14.73 0.81
N LYS A 55 7.46 15.31 -0.28
CA LYS A 55 8.11 14.53 -1.35
C LYS A 55 9.26 13.70 -0.81
N ASP A 56 10.13 14.30 0.00
CA ASP A 56 11.26 13.61 0.64
C ASP A 56 10.82 12.49 1.60
N LYS A 57 9.65 12.65 2.23
CA LYS A 57 9.09 11.67 3.17
C LYS A 57 8.35 10.55 2.44
N ILE A 58 7.63 10.89 1.37
CA ILE A 58 6.84 9.97 0.57
C ILE A 58 7.76 9.05 -0.20
N LEU A 59 8.88 9.54 -0.76
CA LEU A 59 9.88 8.69 -1.42
C LEU A 59 10.41 7.58 -0.49
N LYS A 60 10.56 7.87 0.81
CA LYS A 60 10.94 6.87 1.81
C LYS A 60 9.83 5.87 2.14
N THR A 61 8.57 6.30 2.09
CA THR A 61 7.41 5.43 2.35
C THR A 61 6.88 4.71 1.12
N HIS A 62 7.10 5.20 -0.10
CA HIS A 62 6.67 4.54 -1.34
C HIS A 62 7.45 3.24 -1.57
N ALA A 63 8.73 3.23 -1.16
CA ALA A 63 9.53 2.01 -1.07
C ALA A 63 8.96 0.97 -0.08
N LEU A 64 8.11 1.39 0.86
CA LEU A 64 7.39 0.51 1.79
C LEU A 64 5.94 0.24 1.33
N GLY A 65 5.33 1.17 0.56
CA GLY A 65 3.93 1.17 0.15
C GLY A 65 3.63 0.38 -1.12
N GLU A 66 4.60 0.18 -2.02
CA GLU A 66 4.43 -0.77 -3.13
C GLU A 66 4.31 -2.23 -2.65
N VAL A 67 4.67 -2.53 -1.41
CA VAL A 67 4.43 -3.84 -0.81
C VAL A 67 2.96 -4.02 -0.38
N SER A 68 2.19 -2.93 -0.22
CA SER A 68 0.80 -2.98 0.24
C SER A 68 -0.24 -3.05 -0.88
N HIS A 69 0.16 -2.85 -2.14
CA HIS A 69 -0.68 -3.14 -3.30
C HIS A 69 -0.49 -4.57 -3.85
N ILE A 70 0.24 -5.42 -3.13
CA ILE A 70 0.06 -6.88 -3.23
C ILE A 70 -1.34 -7.16 -2.66
N ARG A 71 -2.34 -7.06 -3.55
CA ARG A 71 -3.70 -7.57 -3.43
C ARG A 71 -3.84 -8.48 -2.22
N ASN A 72 -4.59 -8.06 -1.20
CA ASN A 72 -5.24 -8.90 -0.20
C ASN A 72 -4.74 -10.35 -0.18
N ASN A 73 -3.49 -10.57 0.21
CA ASN A 73 -2.91 -11.91 0.15
C ASN A 73 -3.24 -12.67 1.43
N THR A 74 -4.40 -12.36 2.03
CA THR A 74 -4.99 -13.14 3.11
C THR A 74 -5.00 -14.62 2.72
N GLY A 75 -5.24 -14.93 1.44
CA GLY A 75 -5.15 -16.28 0.93
C GLY A 75 -3.76 -16.93 0.97
N LYS A 76 -2.66 -16.20 0.70
CA LYS A 76 -1.30 -16.77 0.87
C LYS A 76 -0.99 -17.01 2.34
N ASP A 77 -1.23 -16.01 3.19
CA ASP A 77 -0.81 -16.08 4.58
C ASP A 77 -1.64 -17.14 5.35
N GLU A 78 -2.92 -17.29 5.00
CA GLU A 78 -3.80 -18.35 5.51
C GLU A 78 -3.40 -19.73 4.98
N ALA A 79 -3.08 -19.85 3.68
CA ALA A 79 -2.58 -21.11 3.12
C ALA A 79 -1.24 -21.53 3.72
N LEU A 80 -0.32 -20.58 3.97
CA LEU A 80 0.96 -20.86 4.63
C LEU A 80 0.76 -21.32 6.07
N SER A 81 -0.12 -20.66 6.82
CA SER A 81 -0.45 -21.06 8.19
C SER A 81 -1.06 -22.47 8.22
N ALA A 82 -1.93 -22.80 7.27
CA ALA A 82 -2.50 -24.14 7.14
C ALA A 82 -1.44 -25.21 6.83
N LEU A 83 -0.51 -24.92 5.91
CA LEU A 83 0.58 -25.85 5.57
C LEU A 83 1.55 -26.07 6.74
N GLU A 84 1.83 -25.03 7.54
CA GLU A 84 2.61 -25.16 8.77
C GLU A 84 1.90 -26.04 9.81
N VAL A 85 0.58 -25.89 9.99
CA VAL A 85 -0.22 -26.74 10.89
C VAL A 85 -0.25 -28.20 10.42
N LEU A 86 -0.20 -28.45 9.11
CA LEU A 86 -0.07 -29.78 8.53
C LEU A 86 1.35 -30.37 8.66
N GLY A 87 2.31 -29.60 9.19
CA GLY A 87 3.67 -30.07 9.48
C GLY A 87 4.70 -29.81 8.39
N PHE A 88 4.40 -29.00 7.38
CA PHE A 88 5.33 -28.66 6.31
C PHE A 88 6.30 -27.55 6.71
N VAL A 89 7.52 -27.61 6.18
CA VAL A 89 8.57 -26.61 6.44
C VAL A 89 8.18 -25.28 5.82
N LYS A 90 8.02 -24.24 6.64
CA LYS A 90 7.66 -22.87 6.24
C LYS A 90 8.33 -22.39 4.96
N LYS A 91 9.65 -22.54 4.88
CA LYS A 91 10.46 -22.08 3.74
C LYS A 91 10.15 -22.79 2.43
N GLN A 92 9.73 -24.06 2.51
CA GLN A 92 9.36 -24.86 1.34
C GLN A 92 7.92 -24.54 0.91
N ALA A 93 7.00 -24.44 1.89
CA ALA A 93 5.63 -24.03 1.66
C ALA A 93 5.54 -22.63 1.03
N GLU A 94 6.33 -21.67 1.53
CA GLU A 94 6.38 -20.30 1.01
C GLU A 94 6.77 -20.25 -0.47
N LYS A 95 7.79 -21.03 -0.85
CA LYS A 95 8.27 -21.09 -2.24
C LYS A 95 7.19 -21.63 -3.20
N GLU A 96 6.47 -22.66 -2.81
CA GLU A 96 5.43 -23.25 -3.66
C GLU A 96 4.17 -22.40 -3.71
N VAL A 97 3.74 -21.84 -2.58
CA VAL A 97 2.60 -20.92 -2.55
C VAL A 97 2.89 -19.67 -3.37
N GLU A 98 4.11 -19.11 -3.30
CA GLU A 98 4.47 -17.94 -4.10
C GLU A 98 4.44 -18.23 -5.61
N LYS A 99 4.88 -19.40 -6.06
CA LYS A 99 4.73 -19.82 -7.46
C LYS A 99 3.27 -19.91 -7.88
N ILE A 100 2.41 -20.47 -7.04
CA ILE A 100 0.99 -20.66 -7.34
C ILE A 100 0.27 -19.32 -7.43
N VAL A 101 0.49 -18.42 -6.48
CA VAL A 101 -0.09 -17.07 -6.48
C VAL A 101 0.37 -16.24 -7.67
N ARG A 102 1.64 -16.40 -8.10
CA ARG A 102 2.17 -15.76 -9.32
C ARG A 102 1.52 -16.33 -10.59
N ALA A 103 1.26 -17.64 -10.64
CA ALA A 103 0.67 -18.30 -11.79
C ALA A 103 -0.86 -18.07 -11.90
N LYS A 104 -1.55 -17.99 -10.75
CA LYS A 104 -3.00 -17.75 -10.65
C LYS A 104 -3.28 -16.76 -9.53
N PRO A 105 -3.33 -15.45 -9.85
CA PRO A 105 -3.59 -14.40 -8.87
C PRO A 105 -4.98 -14.44 -8.23
N ASP A 106 -5.93 -15.12 -8.87
CA ASP A 106 -7.33 -15.21 -8.46
C ASP A 106 -7.69 -16.59 -7.84
N ALA A 107 -6.68 -17.38 -7.45
CA ALA A 107 -6.90 -18.68 -6.81
C ALA A 107 -7.46 -18.52 -5.39
N THR A 108 -8.43 -19.36 -5.01
CA THR A 108 -8.95 -19.40 -3.63
C THR A 108 -7.95 -20.04 -2.68
N VAL A 109 -8.12 -19.82 -1.37
CA VAL A 109 -7.24 -20.38 -0.33
C VAL A 109 -7.19 -21.91 -0.42
N GLU A 110 -8.33 -22.58 -0.63
CA GLU A 110 -8.36 -24.04 -0.76
C GLU A 110 -7.62 -24.53 -2.01
N GLU A 111 -7.74 -23.78 -3.11
CA GLU A 111 -7.06 -24.08 -4.39
C GLU A 111 -5.54 -23.96 -4.22
N ILE A 112 -5.08 -22.93 -3.50
CA ILE A 112 -3.66 -22.72 -3.17
C ILE A 112 -3.12 -23.86 -2.31
N ILE A 113 -3.83 -24.25 -1.24
CA ILE A 113 -3.42 -25.35 -0.36
C ILE A 113 -3.34 -26.67 -1.14
N LYS A 114 -4.37 -26.97 -1.95
CA LYS A 114 -4.44 -28.19 -2.75
C LYS A 114 -3.31 -28.28 -3.78
N GLN A 115 -2.99 -27.17 -4.44
CA GLN A 115 -1.89 -27.12 -5.41
C GLN A 115 -0.53 -27.14 -4.72
N ALA A 116 -0.38 -26.53 -3.54
CA ALA A 116 0.85 -26.58 -2.76
C ALA A 116 1.15 -28.01 -2.30
N LEU A 117 0.17 -28.72 -1.74
CA LEU A 117 0.30 -30.13 -1.33
C LEU A 117 0.64 -31.08 -2.48
N LYS A 118 0.27 -30.75 -3.72
CA LYS A 118 0.62 -31.56 -4.89
C LYS A 118 2.10 -31.42 -5.29
N ASN A 119 2.74 -30.32 -4.91
CA ASN A 119 4.10 -29.97 -5.31
C ASN A 119 5.11 -29.99 -4.13
N LEU A 120 4.64 -30.22 -2.91
CA LEU A 120 5.44 -30.35 -1.68
C LEU A 120 5.75 -31.83 -1.38
#